data_AF-X1EZ47-F1
#
_entry.id   AF-X1EZ47-F1
#
_cell.length_a   1.000
_cell.length_b   1.000
_cell.length_c   1.000
_cell.angle_alpha   90.00
_cell.angle_beta   90.00
_cell.angle_gamma   90.00
#
_symmetry.space_group_name_H-M   'P 1'
#
loop_
_entity.id
_entity.type
_entity.pdbx_description
1 polymer ?
#
loop_
_entity_poly.entity_id
_entity_poly.type
_entity_poly.pdbx_seq_one_letter_code
_entity_poly.pdbx_strand_id
1 'polypeptide(L)'
;ASLVGHGNLRLAAMGMNDRPPTDPELEEMKVLLRDSLRQGAYGLSTGMIYPPCVYASTEELTELCKVVSEVDGVFVIHMRNEGDALLESIEEVASIGANSGVKLHISHFKAAGKRNWGRSVQGLGVIEKARKTGLSITVDQYPYTAGSTFLSARLPNWMHEGSVDAMLDRLRDPSTRDRAYAEMTEDGSFLMWGETIVTSVKTDANKHLEGRSLAEIAEMRGGDIVEALFELVLDESNAVGM
;
A
#
# COMPACT_ATOMS: atom_id res chain seq x y z
N ALA A 1 -18.92 9.53 -9.16
CA ALA A 1 -19.24 8.35 -8.33
C ALA A 1 -17.95 7.73 -7.83
N SER A 2 -17.97 7.12 -6.64
CA SER A 2 -16.78 6.63 -5.93
C SER A 2 -16.50 5.14 -6.18
N LEU A 3 -15.35 4.68 -5.71
CA LEU A 3 -14.98 3.26 -5.61
C LEU A 3 -15.13 2.80 -4.15
N VAL A 4 -15.38 1.51 -3.96
CA VAL A 4 -15.37 0.87 -2.63
C VAL A 4 -13.93 0.48 -2.30
N GLY A 5 -13.42 0.86 -1.13
CA GLY A 5 -12.08 0.45 -0.71
C GLY A 5 -12.08 -0.98 -0.16
N HIS A 6 -11.25 -1.86 -0.73
CA HIS A 6 -11.03 -3.23 -0.22
C HIS A 6 -10.59 -3.23 1.25
N GLY A 7 -9.73 -2.30 1.65
CA GLY A 7 -9.35 -2.14 3.05
C GLY A 7 -10.54 -1.88 3.97
N ASN A 8 -11.53 -1.09 3.53
CA ASN A 8 -12.75 -0.82 4.31
C ASN A 8 -13.64 -2.06 4.42
N LEU A 9 -13.69 -2.90 3.37
CA LEU A 9 -14.41 -4.18 3.42
C LEU A 9 -13.76 -5.13 4.43
N ARG A 10 -12.43 -5.27 4.40
CA ARG A 10 -11.71 -6.07 5.41
C ARG A 10 -11.92 -5.52 6.81
N LEU A 11 -11.80 -4.22 7.00
CA LEU A 11 -12.02 -3.57 8.29
C LEU A 11 -13.42 -3.87 8.85
N ALA A 12 -14.46 -3.75 8.01
CA ALA A 12 -15.84 -4.01 8.42
C ALA A 12 -16.11 -5.48 8.75
N ALA A 13 -15.57 -6.41 7.96
CA ALA A 13 -15.84 -7.83 8.12
C ALA A 13 -14.96 -8.51 9.19
N MET A 14 -13.68 -8.13 9.27
CA MET A 14 -12.67 -8.86 10.02
C MET A 14 -11.60 -8.00 10.70
N GLY A 15 -11.70 -6.66 10.65
CA GLY A 15 -10.75 -5.74 11.25
C GLY A 15 -9.37 -5.70 10.57
N MET A 16 -8.34 -5.35 11.33
CA MET A 16 -6.94 -5.19 10.88
C MET A 16 -6.12 -6.48 10.99
N ASN A 17 -6.77 -7.65 11.03
CA ASN A 17 -6.10 -8.92 11.29
C ASN A 17 -5.26 -9.40 10.09
N ASP A 18 -4.02 -9.81 10.36
CA ASP A 18 -3.10 -10.42 9.39
C ASP A 18 -3.39 -11.92 9.24
N ARG A 19 -4.50 -12.22 8.56
CA ARG A 19 -4.89 -13.58 8.17
C ARG A 19 -5.81 -13.58 6.96
N PRO A 20 -5.99 -14.73 6.28
CA PRO A 20 -7.08 -14.90 5.34
C PRO A 20 -8.46 -14.73 6.02
N PRO A 21 -9.48 -14.21 5.30
CA PRO A 21 -10.86 -14.23 5.77
C PRO A 21 -11.35 -15.67 5.88
N THR A 22 -12.21 -15.92 6.85
CA THR A 22 -13.06 -17.11 6.88
C THR A 22 -14.16 -16.98 5.81
N ASP A 23 -14.81 -18.09 5.44
CA ASP A 23 -15.90 -18.05 4.45
C ASP A 23 -17.01 -17.04 4.81
N PRO A 24 -17.49 -16.95 6.07
CA PRO A 24 -18.48 -15.94 6.46
C PRO A 24 -17.97 -14.50 6.32
N GLU A 25 -16.70 -14.23 6.64
CA GLU A 25 -16.12 -12.89 6.51
C GLU A 25 -15.94 -12.49 5.04
N LEU A 26 -15.55 -13.44 4.19
CA LEU A 26 -15.47 -13.21 2.75
C LEU A 26 -16.85 -12.93 2.15
N GLU A 27 -17.88 -13.68 2.56
CA GLU A 27 -19.24 -13.41 2.11
C GLU A 27 -19.76 -12.05 2.62
N GLU A 28 -19.47 -11.68 3.86
CA GLU A 28 -19.79 -10.35 4.38
C GLU A 28 -19.15 -9.24 3.52
N MET A 29 -17.86 -9.37 3.17
CA MET A 29 -17.21 -8.42 2.25
C MET A 29 -17.90 -8.35 0.89
N LYS A 30 -18.35 -9.50 0.34
CA LYS A 30 -19.10 -9.55 -0.92
C LYS A 30 -20.46 -8.87 -0.80
N VAL A 31 -21.19 -9.06 0.31
CA VAL A 31 -22.49 -8.42 0.58
C VAL A 31 -22.33 -6.91 0.63
N LEU A 32 -21.38 -6.41 1.45
CA LEU A 32 -21.08 -4.98 1.57
C LEU A 32 -20.67 -4.36 0.22
N LEU A 33 -19.89 -5.09 -0.58
CA LEU A 33 -19.51 -4.67 -1.93
C LEU A 33 -20.72 -4.60 -2.86
N ARG A 34 -21.57 -5.64 -2.93
CA ARG A 34 -22.79 -5.65 -3.75
C ARG A 34 -23.71 -4.49 -3.39
N ASP A 35 -23.92 -4.24 -2.10
CA ASP A 35 -24.78 -3.15 -1.65
C ASP A 35 -24.21 -1.78 -2.02
N SER A 36 -22.89 -1.60 -1.89
CA SER A 36 -22.22 -0.37 -2.33
C SER A 36 -22.32 -0.14 -3.84
N LEU A 37 -22.18 -1.20 -4.65
CA LEU A 37 -22.37 -1.14 -6.11
C LEU A 37 -23.81 -0.76 -6.47
N ARG A 38 -24.82 -1.36 -5.80
CA ARG A 38 -26.23 -0.99 -5.97
C ARG A 38 -26.53 0.46 -5.58
N GLN A 39 -25.78 0.99 -4.63
CA GLN A 39 -25.87 2.40 -4.20
C GLN A 39 -25.12 3.37 -5.13
N GLY A 40 -24.46 2.87 -6.19
CA GLY A 40 -23.87 3.68 -7.25
C GLY A 40 -22.34 3.75 -7.24
N ALA A 41 -21.65 2.93 -6.45
CA ALA A 41 -20.21 2.76 -6.60
C ALA A 41 -19.89 2.12 -7.98
N TYR A 42 -18.82 2.57 -8.62
CA TYR A 42 -18.44 2.09 -9.97
C TYR A 42 -17.54 0.84 -9.95
N GLY A 43 -17.11 0.42 -8.77
CA GLY A 43 -16.16 -0.67 -8.63
C GLY A 43 -15.45 -0.70 -7.30
N LEU A 44 -14.32 -1.41 -7.28
CA LEU A 44 -13.50 -1.68 -6.12
C LEU A 44 -12.12 -1.04 -6.31
N SER A 45 -11.53 -0.51 -5.24
CA SER A 45 -10.13 -0.09 -5.21
C SER A 45 -9.35 -0.84 -4.14
N THR A 46 -8.07 -1.12 -4.36
CA THR A 46 -7.19 -1.73 -3.34
C THR A 46 -5.85 -1.02 -3.23
N GLY A 47 -5.23 -1.15 -2.06
CA GLY A 47 -3.88 -0.70 -1.75
C GLY A 47 -3.01 -1.84 -1.28
N MET A 48 -2.65 -2.78 -2.16
CA MET A 48 -2.01 -4.06 -1.78
C MET A 48 -0.64 -3.92 -1.11
N ILE A 49 -0.05 -2.72 -1.10
CA ILE A 49 1.18 -2.43 -0.35
C ILE A 49 0.90 -2.07 1.12
N TYR A 50 -0.34 -1.71 1.47
CA TYR A 50 -0.73 -1.21 2.78
C TYR A 50 -1.63 -2.19 3.54
N PRO A 51 -1.47 -2.30 4.86
CA PRO A 51 -2.44 -2.94 5.74
C PRO A 51 -3.83 -2.26 5.69
N PRO A 52 -4.94 -3.03 5.74
CA PRO A 52 -4.99 -4.49 5.81
C PRO A 52 -4.95 -5.17 4.42
N CYS A 53 -4.90 -4.40 3.33
CA CYS A 53 -4.94 -4.93 1.97
C CYS A 53 -3.75 -5.84 1.62
N VAL A 54 -2.58 -5.57 2.20
CA VAL A 54 -1.37 -6.39 1.99
C VAL A 54 -1.53 -7.84 2.46
N TYR A 55 -2.43 -8.09 3.41
CA TYR A 55 -2.72 -9.43 3.94
C TYR A 55 -3.64 -10.26 3.02
N ALA A 56 -4.25 -9.64 2.01
CA ALA A 56 -5.16 -10.34 1.10
C ALA A 56 -4.41 -11.19 0.08
N SER A 57 -4.93 -12.40 -0.11
CA SER A 57 -4.47 -13.29 -1.17
C SER A 57 -5.04 -12.84 -2.52
N THR A 58 -4.38 -13.29 -3.60
CA THR A 58 -4.90 -13.12 -4.96
C THR A 58 -6.30 -13.73 -5.12
N GLU A 59 -6.59 -14.82 -4.41
CA GLU A 59 -7.91 -15.49 -4.42
C GLU A 59 -8.99 -14.62 -3.78
N GLU A 60 -8.73 -14.02 -2.61
CA GLU A 60 -9.66 -13.09 -1.96
C GLU A 60 -10.03 -11.93 -2.89
N LEU A 61 -9.02 -11.31 -3.51
CA LEU A 61 -9.24 -10.22 -4.46
C LEU A 61 -10.00 -10.68 -5.70
N THR A 62 -9.71 -11.89 -6.20
CA THR A 62 -10.41 -12.49 -7.35
C THR A 62 -11.89 -12.69 -7.04
N GLU A 63 -12.22 -13.21 -5.85
CA GLU A 63 -13.59 -13.45 -5.41
C GLU A 63 -14.40 -12.14 -5.27
N LEU A 64 -13.78 -11.06 -4.80
CA LEU A 64 -14.41 -9.73 -4.77
C LEU A 64 -14.52 -9.12 -6.17
N CYS A 65 -13.53 -9.32 -7.04
CA CYS A 65 -13.57 -8.83 -8.42
C CYS A 65 -14.65 -9.51 -9.27
N LYS A 66 -15.00 -10.77 -8.99
CA LYS A 66 -16.15 -11.44 -9.61
C LYS A 66 -17.46 -10.69 -9.33
N VAL A 67 -17.63 -10.14 -8.12
CA VAL A 67 -18.79 -9.31 -7.79
C VAL A 67 -18.79 -8.00 -8.58
N VAL A 68 -17.62 -7.38 -8.78
CA VAL A 68 -17.50 -6.13 -9.56
C VAL A 68 -17.80 -6.37 -11.04
N SER A 69 -17.42 -7.53 -11.59
CA SER A 69 -17.66 -7.85 -13.00
C SER A 69 -19.14 -8.12 -13.31
N GLU A 70 -19.95 -8.54 -12.34
CA GLU A 70 -21.41 -8.68 -12.47
C GLU A 70 -22.10 -7.37 -12.91
N VAL A 71 -21.50 -6.22 -12.61
CA VAL A 71 -22.03 -4.88 -12.93
C VAL A 71 -21.18 -4.13 -13.95
N ASP A 72 -20.28 -4.82 -14.66
CA ASP A 72 -19.35 -4.24 -15.65
C ASP A 72 -18.45 -3.12 -15.08
N GLY A 73 -18.19 -3.19 -13.76
CA GLY A 73 -17.41 -2.21 -13.01
C GLY A 73 -15.89 -2.34 -13.20
N VAL A 74 -15.15 -1.54 -12.43
CA VAL A 74 -13.67 -1.49 -12.50
C VAL A 74 -13.01 -1.90 -11.18
N PHE A 75 -11.87 -2.57 -11.28
CA PHE A 75 -10.95 -2.78 -10.18
C PHE A 75 -9.75 -1.85 -10.34
N VAL A 76 -9.54 -0.96 -9.38
CA VAL A 76 -8.48 0.06 -9.38
C VAL A 76 -7.41 -0.30 -8.35
N ILE A 77 -6.15 -0.36 -8.75
CA ILE A 77 -5.13 -1.10 -8.01
C ILE A 77 -3.90 -0.24 -7.76
N HIS A 78 -3.60 0.02 -6.49
CA HIS A 78 -2.21 0.23 -6.07
C HIS A 78 -1.59 -1.14 -5.78
N MET A 79 -0.67 -1.51 -6.66
CA MET A 79 -0.04 -2.84 -6.71
C MET A 79 0.72 -3.20 -5.45
N ARG A 80 0.90 -4.50 -5.21
CA ARG A 80 1.59 -5.06 -4.05
C ARG A 80 3.05 -4.66 -3.99
N ASN A 81 3.70 -4.55 -5.15
CA ASN A 81 5.07 -4.11 -5.25
C ASN A 81 5.27 -3.23 -6.49
N GLU A 82 5.91 -2.08 -6.31
CA GLU A 82 6.26 -1.15 -7.39
C GLU A 82 7.78 -1.11 -7.64
N GLY A 83 8.56 -1.94 -6.95
CA GLY A 83 10.02 -2.01 -7.00
C GLY A 83 10.52 -3.33 -7.56
N ASP A 84 11.13 -4.15 -6.72
CA ASP A 84 11.87 -5.34 -7.17
C ASP A 84 10.97 -6.43 -7.74
N ALA A 85 9.74 -6.53 -7.22
CA ALA A 85 8.73 -7.48 -7.67
C ALA A 85 7.68 -6.81 -8.56
N LEU A 86 8.05 -5.72 -9.25
CA LEU A 86 7.12 -4.96 -10.12
C LEU A 86 6.47 -5.86 -11.18
N LEU A 87 7.23 -6.74 -11.84
CA LEU A 87 6.70 -7.55 -12.94
C LEU A 87 5.74 -8.62 -12.41
N GLU A 88 6.13 -9.28 -11.32
CA GLU A 88 5.34 -10.25 -10.59
C GLU A 88 4.03 -9.62 -10.07
N SER A 89 4.07 -8.36 -9.62
CA SER A 89 2.86 -7.66 -9.17
C SER A 89 1.91 -7.33 -10.34
N ILE A 90 2.43 -7.00 -11.51
CA ILE A 90 1.60 -6.82 -12.72
C ILE A 90 1.00 -8.17 -13.17
N GLU A 91 1.75 -9.26 -13.07
CA GLU A 91 1.27 -10.61 -13.36
C GLU A 91 0.16 -11.05 -12.38
N GLU A 92 0.30 -10.73 -11.08
CA GLU A 92 -0.76 -10.92 -10.09
C GLU A 92 -2.04 -10.17 -10.52
N VAL A 93 -1.93 -8.89 -10.86
CA VAL A 93 -3.07 -8.08 -11.33
C VAL A 93 -3.71 -8.65 -12.59
N ALA A 94 -2.91 -9.08 -13.57
CA ALA A 94 -3.42 -9.70 -14.79
C ALA A 94 -4.14 -11.03 -14.49
N SER A 95 -3.64 -11.82 -13.53
CA SER A 95 -4.28 -13.07 -13.11
C SER A 95 -5.64 -12.84 -12.46
N ILE A 96 -5.78 -11.79 -11.63
CA ILE A 96 -7.06 -11.39 -11.03
C ILE A 96 -8.06 -11.04 -12.13
N GLY A 97 -7.65 -10.23 -13.11
CA GLY A 97 -8.51 -9.89 -14.25
C GLY A 97 -8.94 -11.10 -15.06
N ALA A 98 -8.01 -12.03 -15.34
CA ALA A 98 -8.30 -13.25 -16.10
C ALA A 98 -9.29 -14.17 -15.38
N ASN A 99 -9.17 -14.29 -14.05
CA ASN A 99 -9.98 -15.21 -13.25
C ASN A 99 -11.33 -14.60 -12.79
N SER A 100 -11.51 -13.28 -12.89
CA SER A 100 -12.74 -12.59 -12.48
C SER A 100 -13.52 -11.95 -13.62
N GLY A 101 -12.87 -11.68 -14.77
CA GLY A 101 -13.45 -10.93 -15.87
C GLY A 101 -13.57 -9.41 -15.63
N VAL A 102 -13.04 -8.88 -14.52
CA VAL A 102 -13.13 -7.46 -14.19
C VAL A 102 -12.23 -6.61 -15.09
N LYS A 103 -12.62 -5.36 -15.35
CA LYS A 103 -11.75 -4.36 -15.97
C LYS A 103 -10.74 -3.84 -14.93
N LEU A 104 -9.47 -3.77 -15.31
CA LEU A 104 -8.36 -3.41 -14.43
C LEU A 104 -7.86 -1.99 -14.70
N HIS A 105 -7.48 -1.28 -13.65
CA HIS A 105 -6.79 0.01 -13.72
C HIS A 105 -5.65 0.06 -12.69
N ILE A 106 -4.40 0.04 -13.13
CA ILE A 106 -3.24 0.21 -12.24
C ILE A 106 -3.04 1.70 -11.96
N SER A 107 -3.21 2.07 -10.69
CA SER A 107 -2.98 3.44 -10.21
C SER A 107 -1.50 3.79 -10.29
N HIS A 108 -1.20 5.03 -10.66
CA HIS A 108 0.10 5.69 -10.56
C HIS A 108 1.31 4.78 -10.87
N PHE A 109 1.27 4.15 -12.05
CA PHE A 109 2.25 3.16 -12.49
C PHE A 109 3.68 3.72 -12.46
N LYS A 110 4.59 3.03 -11.77
CA LYS A 110 5.98 3.44 -11.61
C LYS A 110 6.92 2.24 -11.38
N ALA A 111 8.22 2.49 -11.50
CA ALA A 111 9.27 1.60 -11.03
C ALA A 111 10.09 2.32 -9.95
N ALA A 112 9.87 1.93 -8.69
CA ALA A 112 10.38 2.59 -7.50
C ALA A 112 11.78 2.08 -7.10
N GLY A 113 12.63 3.00 -6.66
CA GLY A 113 14.01 2.72 -6.24
C GLY A 113 15.01 2.70 -7.41
N LYS A 114 16.23 3.22 -7.18
CA LYS A 114 17.26 3.39 -8.21
C LYS A 114 17.58 2.09 -8.96
N ARG A 115 17.55 0.95 -8.26
CA ARG A 115 17.78 -0.39 -8.84
C ARG A 115 16.72 -0.84 -9.85
N ASN A 116 15.54 -0.21 -9.84
CA ASN A 116 14.43 -0.54 -10.73
C ASN A 116 14.23 0.48 -11.86
N TRP A 117 15.04 1.52 -11.96
CA TRP A 117 14.95 2.48 -13.04
C TRP A 117 15.10 1.79 -14.41
N GLY A 118 14.17 2.09 -15.32
CA GLY A 118 14.04 1.41 -16.62
C GLY A 118 13.10 0.19 -16.63
N ARG A 119 12.78 -0.42 -15.48
CA ARG A 119 11.85 -1.56 -15.42
C ARG A 119 10.41 -1.19 -15.77
N SER A 120 10.05 0.10 -15.76
CA SER A 120 8.76 0.58 -16.27
C SER A 120 8.53 0.19 -17.73
N VAL A 121 9.57 0.18 -18.57
CA VAL A 121 9.48 -0.28 -19.98
C VAL A 121 9.13 -1.76 -20.04
N GLN A 122 9.73 -2.58 -19.18
CA GLN A 122 9.43 -4.01 -19.08
C GLN A 122 7.99 -4.24 -18.59
N GLY A 123 7.56 -3.50 -17.56
CA GLY A 123 6.21 -3.58 -17.02
C GLY A 123 5.14 -3.18 -18.04
N LEU A 124 5.36 -2.12 -18.84
CA LEU A 124 4.48 -1.77 -19.96
C LEU A 124 4.39 -2.90 -20.99
N GLY A 125 5.50 -3.59 -21.26
CA GLY A 125 5.51 -4.78 -22.11
C GLY A 125 4.67 -5.94 -21.55
N VAL A 126 4.65 -6.15 -20.24
CA VAL A 126 3.77 -7.14 -19.58
C VAL A 126 2.30 -6.74 -19.74
N ILE A 127 1.97 -5.47 -19.50
CA ILE A 127 0.62 -4.93 -19.65
C ILE A 127 0.12 -5.06 -21.10
N GLU A 128 0.96 -4.74 -22.09
CA GLU A 128 0.62 -4.90 -23.51
C GLU A 128 0.37 -6.36 -23.90
N LYS A 129 1.17 -7.30 -23.35
CA LYS A 129 0.94 -8.73 -23.56
C LYS A 129 -0.38 -9.18 -22.95
N ALA A 130 -0.70 -8.73 -21.73
CA ALA A 130 -1.97 -9.00 -21.08
C ALA A 130 -3.16 -8.45 -21.89
N ARG A 131 -3.06 -7.24 -22.46
CA ARG A 131 -4.12 -6.71 -23.35
C ARG A 131 -4.36 -7.59 -24.58
N LYS A 132 -3.31 -8.19 -25.15
CA LYS A 132 -3.41 -9.08 -26.32
C LYS A 132 -4.15 -10.40 -26.01
N THR A 133 -4.29 -10.79 -24.74
CA THR A 133 -5.12 -11.93 -24.35
C THR A 133 -6.59 -11.58 -24.15
N GLY A 134 -6.97 -10.31 -24.35
CA GLY A 134 -8.34 -9.82 -24.19
C GLY A 134 -8.60 -9.11 -22.86
N LEU A 135 -7.61 -9.01 -21.96
CA LEU A 135 -7.77 -8.29 -20.70
C LEU A 135 -7.90 -6.78 -20.92
N SER A 136 -8.92 -6.19 -20.31
CA SER A 136 -9.06 -4.73 -20.21
C SER A 136 -8.22 -4.23 -19.05
N ILE A 137 -7.01 -3.73 -19.34
CA ILE A 137 -6.10 -3.17 -18.34
C ILE A 137 -5.66 -1.78 -18.76
N THR A 138 -5.78 -0.81 -17.86
CA THR A 138 -5.37 0.58 -18.06
C THR A 138 -4.42 0.99 -16.94
N VAL A 139 -3.68 2.10 -17.13
CA VAL A 139 -2.80 2.67 -16.11
C VAL A 139 -2.91 4.18 -16.10
N ASP A 140 -2.67 4.81 -14.96
CA ASP A 140 -2.45 6.26 -14.85
C ASP A 140 -1.06 6.59 -14.28
N GLN A 141 -0.69 7.86 -14.33
CA GLN A 141 0.57 8.37 -13.79
C GLN A 141 0.48 9.87 -13.48
N TYR A 142 1.15 10.33 -12.41
CA TYR A 142 1.32 11.76 -12.09
C TYR A 142 2.70 12.28 -12.55
N PRO A 143 2.82 13.46 -13.18
CA PRO A 143 4.04 13.86 -13.91
C PRO A 143 5.21 14.35 -13.01
N TYR A 144 5.55 13.58 -11.98
CA TYR A 144 6.60 13.85 -11.01
C TYR A 144 7.44 12.58 -10.76
N THR A 145 8.69 12.78 -10.34
CA THR A 145 9.62 11.70 -9.98
C THR A 145 9.54 11.28 -8.52
N ALA A 146 8.66 11.92 -7.73
CA ALA A 146 8.43 11.65 -6.32
C ALA A 146 6.96 11.28 -6.09
N GLY A 147 6.71 10.24 -5.29
CA GLY A 147 5.40 9.94 -4.74
C GLY A 147 5.22 10.58 -3.37
N SER A 148 4.02 10.46 -2.79
CA SER A 148 3.76 10.90 -1.42
C SER A 148 2.78 9.96 -0.72
N THR A 149 3.03 9.66 0.56
CA THR A 149 2.21 8.80 1.41
C THR A 149 2.57 9.02 2.89
N PHE A 150 2.07 8.18 3.80
CA PHE A 150 2.42 8.26 5.23
C PHE A 150 3.80 7.69 5.51
N LEU A 151 4.58 8.32 6.39
CA LEU A 151 5.92 7.87 6.77
C LEU A 151 5.92 6.45 7.35
N SER A 152 4.88 6.09 8.10
CA SER A 152 4.70 4.75 8.69
C SER A 152 4.56 3.62 7.67
N ALA A 153 4.35 3.92 6.39
CA ALA A 153 4.42 2.92 5.32
C ALA A 153 5.81 2.26 5.19
N ARG A 154 6.84 2.82 5.84
CA ARG A 154 8.18 2.21 5.94
C ARG A 154 8.30 1.19 7.07
N LEU A 155 7.39 1.21 8.05
CA LEU A 155 7.40 0.23 9.13
C LEU A 155 7.02 -1.16 8.59
N PRO A 156 7.55 -2.26 9.17
CA PRO A 156 7.13 -3.60 8.83
C PRO A 156 5.61 -3.76 8.94
N ASN A 157 4.99 -4.50 8.01
CA ASN A 157 3.53 -4.61 7.92
C ASN A 157 2.86 -5.11 9.22
N TRP A 158 3.54 -5.95 10.01
CA TRP A 158 3.02 -6.47 11.29
C TRP A 158 2.88 -5.37 12.36
N MET A 159 3.56 -4.23 12.22
CA MET A 159 3.41 -3.09 13.14
C MET A 159 2.03 -2.44 13.05
N HIS A 160 1.36 -2.59 11.91
CA HIS A 160 0.05 -1.97 11.63
C HIS A 160 -1.14 -2.80 12.07
N GLU A 161 -0.93 -4.01 12.59
CA GLU A 161 -2.03 -4.87 13.05
C GLU A 161 -2.77 -4.22 14.25
N GLY A 162 -4.10 -4.19 14.20
CA GLY A 162 -4.92 -3.54 15.22
C GLY A 162 -5.12 -2.05 14.97
N SER A 163 -4.97 -1.21 15.99
CA SER A 163 -5.18 0.25 15.90
C SER A 163 -3.87 1.03 15.74
N VAL A 164 -3.98 2.32 15.41
CA VAL A 164 -2.83 3.25 15.47
C VAL A 164 -2.22 3.28 16.87
N ASP A 165 -3.05 3.27 17.92
CA ASP A 165 -2.52 3.22 19.30
C ASP A 165 -1.72 1.93 19.55
N ALA A 166 -2.19 0.78 19.06
CA ALA A 166 -1.46 -0.48 19.16
C ALA A 166 -0.14 -0.46 18.37
N MET A 167 -0.08 0.19 17.20
CA MET A 167 1.16 0.43 16.48
C MET A 167 2.14 1.27 17.30
N LEU A 168 1.67 2.38 17.88
CA LEU A 168 2.49 3.26 18.70
C LEU A 168 2.99 2.56 19.97
N ASP A 169 2.17 1.71 20.58
CA ASP A 169 2.56 0.92 21.75
C ASP A 169 3.62 -0.13 21.40
N ARG A 170 3.52 -0.81 20.25
CA ARG A 170 4.61 -1.66 19.74
C ARG A 170 5.89 -0.84 19.51
N LEU A 171 5.76 0.36 18.94
CA LEU A 171 6.94 1.19 18.68
C LEU A 171 7.61 1.73 19.96
N ARG A 172 6.88 1.78 21.08
CA ARG A 172 7.41 2.09 22.43
C ARG A 172 7.96 0.87 23.15
N ASP A 173 7.50 -0.33 22.83
CA ASP A 173 7.97 -1.56 23.45
C ASP A 173 9.37 -1.92 22.91
N PRO A 174 10.39 -2.06 23.78
CA PRO A 174 11.76 -2.32 23.33
C PRO A 174 11.89 -3.58 22.48
N SER A 175 11.17 -4.66 22.82
CA SER A 175 11.34 -5.94 22.12
C SER A 175 10.84 -5.89 20.68
N THR A 176 9.72 -5.21 20.45
CA THR A 176 9.12 -5.06 19.12
C THR A 176 9.81 -3.95 18.33
N ARG A 177 10.27 -2.87 18.96
CA ARG A 177 11.12 -1.85 18.33
C ARG A 177 12.45 -2.45 17.83
N ASP A 178 13.15 -3.22 18.66
CA ASP A 178 14.42 -3.87 18.30
C ASP A 178 14.24 -4.83 17.13
N ARG A 179 13.15 -5.61 17.13
CA ARG A 179 12.79 -6.48 16.02
C ARG A 179 12.54 -5.67 14.74
N ALA A 180 11.75 -4.61 14.80
CA ALA A 180 11.47 -3.77 13.63
C ALA A 180 12.76 -3.12 13.10
N TYR A 181 13.64 -2.63 13.98
CA TYR A 181 14.94 -2.08 13.62
C TYR A 181 15.80 -3.11 12.87
N ALA A 182 15.91 -4.33 13.40
CA ALA A 182 16.66 -5.41 12.76
C ALA A 182 16.11 -5.76 11.37
N GLU A 183 14.78 -5.93 11.23
CA GLU A 183 14.14 -6.22 9.94
C GLU A 183 14.37 -5.08 8.92
N MET A 184 14.30 -3.81 9.36
CA MET A 184 14.47 -2.64 8.49
C MET A 184 15.92 -2.39 8.06
N THR A 185 16.88 -2.92 8.81
CA THR A 185 18.32 -2.74 8.53
C THR A 185 18.97 -3.94 7.84
N GLU A 186 18.29 -5.10 7.79
CA GLU A 186 18.82 -6.38 7.32
C GLU A 186 19.45 -6.30 5.92
N ASP A 187 18.78 -5.67 4.96
CA ASP A 187 19.21 -5.60 3.56
C ASP A 187 19.88 -4.26 3.16
N GLY A 188 20.03 -3.34 4.12
CA GLY A 188 20.59 -2.01 3.90
C GLY A 188 19.72 -1.08 3.05
N SER A 189 18.49 -1.47 2.68
CA SER A 189 17.61 -0.65 1.85
C SER A 189 17.18 0.66 2.53
N PHE A 190 17.21 0.71 3.87
CA PHE A 190 16.97 1.92 4.65
C PHE A 190 17.91 3.08 4.28
N LEU A 191 19.13 2.79 3.81
CA LEU A 191 20.08 3.82 3.35
C LEU A 191 19.52 4.63 2.18
N MET A 192 18.65 4.02 1.37
CA MET A 192 17.97 4.69 0.26
C MET A 192 16.84 5.63 0.73
N TRP A 193 16.46 5.57 2.01
CA TRP A 193 15.38 6.40 2.54
C TRP A 193 15.86 7.77 2.98
N GLY A 194 17.17 8.02 3.00
CA GLY A 194 17.71 9.33 3.34
C GLY A 194 17.16 10.47 2.46
N GLU A 195 16.78 10.18 1.20
CA GLU A 195 16.17 11.13 0.27
C GLU A 195 14.66 11.35 0.50
N THR A 196 14.04 10.64 1.45
CA THR A 196 12.62 10.81 1.80
C THR A 196 12.40 12.16 2.47
N ILE A 197 11.51 13.00 1.94
CA ILE A 197 11.24 14.34 2.45
C ILE A 197 10.00 14.29 3.34
N VAL A 198 10.05 14.86 4.54
CA VAL A 198 8.85 15.04 5.37
C VAL A 198 8.03 16.19 4.79
N THR A 199 6.81 15.89 4.33
CA THR A 199 5.95 16.85 3.64
C THR A 199 4.91 17.50 4.56
N SER A 200 4.55 16.84 5.65
CA SER A 200 3.61 17.38 6.64
C SER A 200 3.78 16.72 8.00
N VAL A 201 3.55 17.51 9.05
CA VAL A 201 3.43 17.07 10.44
C VAL A 201 2.19 17.69 11.10
N LYS A 202 1.73 17.09 12.19
CA LYS A 202 0.57 17.53 12.96
C LYS A 202 0.93 18.56 14.05
N THR A 203 2.05 18.41 14.73
CA THR A 203 2.42 19.25 15.88
C THR A 203 3.27 20.46 15.50
N ASP A 204 3.08 21.58 16.19
CA ASP A 204 3.90 22.79 16.02
C ASP A 204 5.37 22.56 16.37
N ALA A 205 5.64 21.63 17.30
CA ALA A 205 6.99 21.30 17.74
C ALA A 205 7.86 20.80 16.57
N ASN A 206 7.29 20.03 15.65
CA ASN A 206 8.01 19.46 14.50
C ASN A 206 7.79 20.21 13.19
N LYS A 207 7.05 21.33 13.15
CA LYS A 207 6.81 22.09 11.90
C LYS A 207 8.08 22.48 11.15
N HIS A 208 9.17 22.71 11.89
CA HIS A 208 10.48 23.02 11.34
C HIS A 208 11.16 21.85 10.60
N LEU A 209 10.57 20.65 10.65
CA LEU A 209 11.01 19.45 9.92
C LEU A 209 10.34 19.31 8.56
N GLU A 210 9.25 20.05 8.28
CA GLU A 210 8.62 20.04 6.95
C GLU A 210 9.61 20.56 5.89
N GLY A 211 9.70 19.84 4.77
CA GLY A 211 10.66 20.11 3.69
C GLY A 211 12.07 19.56 3.93
N ARG A 212 12.34 18.96 5.10
CA ARG A 212 13.62 18.29 5.37
C ARG A 212 13.58 16.82 4.97
N SER A 213 14.74 16.32 4.58
CA SER A 213 14.94 14.90 4.33
C SER A 213 15.08 14.11 5.64
N LEU A 214 14.75 12.83 5.62
CA LEU A 214 14.91 11.95 6.79
C LEU A 214 16.37 11.84 7.22
N ALA A 215 17.33 11.96 6.30
CA ALA A 215 18.75 12.04 6.63
C ALA A 215 19.10 13.30 7.44
N GLU A 216 18.61 14.48 7.03
CA GLU A 216 18.81 15.72 7.79
C GLU A 216 18.16 15.64 9.17
N ILE A 217 16.96 15.06 9.26
CA ILE A 217 16.27 14.86 10.54
C ILE A 217 17.06 13.89 11.43
N ALA A 218 17.63 12.83 10.86
CA ALA A 218 18.49 11.91 11.60
C ALA A 218 19.72 12.62 12.14
N GLU A 219 20.43 13.42 11.33
CA GLU A 219 21.57 14.22 11.78
C GLU A 219 21.20 15.14 12.95
N MET A 220 20.02 15.74 12.93
CA MET A 220 19.50 16.56 14.04
C MET A 220 19.20 15.76 15.31
N ARG A 221 18.92 14.45 15.18
CA ARG A 221 18.44 13.56 16.25
C ARG A 221 19.43 12.46 16.67
N GLY A 222 20.71 12.56 16.30
CA GLY A 222 21.76 11.63 16.75
C GLY A 222 22.31 10.68 15.68
N GLY A 223 21.88 10.83 14.43
CA GLY A 223 22.52 10.24 13.24
C GLY A 223 21.88 8.95 12.71
N ASP A 224 20.93 8.34 13.43
CA ASP A 224 20.27 7.10 13.00
C ASP A 224 18.94 7.38 12.28
N ILE A 225 18.86 6.98 11.01
CA ILE A 225 17.70 7.21 10.14
C ILE A 225 16.47 6.41 10.57
N VAL A 226 16.65 5.18 11.04
CA VAL A 226 15.55 4.31 11.47
C VAL A 226 14.98 4.81 12.78
N GLU A 227 15.84 5.19 13.72
CA GLU A 227 15.42 5.80 14.98
C GLU A 227 14.74 7.15 14.76
N ALA A 228 15.26 8.00 13.84
CA ALA A 228 14.60 9.25 13.48
C ALA A 228 13.19 9.02 12.92
N LEU A 229 13.00 7.98 12.11
CA LEU A 229 11.69 7.58 11.61
C LEU A 229 10.77 7.14 12.76
N PHE A 230 11.25 6.28 13.65
CA PHE A 230 10.48 5.79 14.80
C PHE A 230 10.02 6.94 15.70
N GLU A 231 10.95 7.81 16.09
CA GLU A 231 10.64 8.97 16.94
C GLU A 231 9.68 9.92 16.24
N LEU A 232 9.85 10.18 14.94
CA LEU A 232 8.93 11.08 14.23
C LEU A 232 7.51 10.49 14.11
N VAL A 233 7.38 9.18 13.90
CA VAL A 233 6.07 8.49 13.93
C VAL A 233 5.46 8.57 15.34
N LEU A 234 6.25 8.42 16.41
CA LEU A 234 5.78 8.54 17.79
C LEU A 234 5.35 9.97 18.14
N ASP A 235 6.22 10.96 17.89
CA ASP A 235 6.01 12.38 18.18
C ASP A 235 4.72 12.90 17.56
N GLU A 236 4.46 12.48 16.32
CA GLU A 236 3.32 12.95 15.53
C GLU A 236 2.10 12.04 15.62
N SER A 237 2.16 10.98 16.44
CA SER A 237 1.08 9.99 16.57
C SER A 237 0.64 9.45 15.20
N ASN A 238 1.61 9.05 14.38
CA ASN A 238 1.44 8.56 13.01
C ASN A 238 0.85 9.58 12.00
N ALA A 239 0.86 10.88 12.31
CA ALA A 239 0.36 11.92 11.41
C ALA A 239 1.51 12.61 10.64
N VAL A 240 2.34 11.82 9.96
CA VAL A 240 3.50 12.29 9.18
C VAL A 240 3.33 11.92 7.71
N GLY A 241 3.32 12.94 6.85
CA GLY A 241 3.40 12.75 5.40
C GLY A 241 4.86 12.75 4.92
N MET A 242 5.14 11.92 3.92
CA MET A 242 6.40 11.89 3.18
C MET A 242 6.18 11.90 1.66
#